data_AF-A0A918A052-F1
#
_entry.id   AF-A0A918A052-F1
#
_cell.length_a   1.000
_cell.length_b   1.000
_cell.length_c   1.000
_cell.angle_alpha   90.00
_cell.angle_beta   90.00
_cell.angle_gamma   90.00
#
_symmetry.space_group_name_H-M   'P 1'
#
loop_
_entity.id
_entity.type
_entity.pdbx_description
1 polymer ?
#
loop_
_entity_poly.entity_id
_entity_poly.type
_entity_poly.pdbx_seq_one_letter_code
_entity_poly.pdbx_strand_id
1 'polypeptide(L)' 'MSAKAVDDRSINELVGRAQAEGLQLTGEGGLLQQLTERLLESALEGEITDHTRLRQA' A
#
# COMPACT_ATOMS: atom_id res chain seq x y z
N MET A 1 1.28 -2.97 -21.42
CA MET A 1 0.47 -1.87 -20.84
C MET A 1 1.01 -1.58 -19.46
N SER A 2 1.59 -0.41 -19.21
CA SER A 2 1.92 -0.01 -17.84
C SER A 2 0.60 0.33 -17.15
N ALA A 3 0.02 -0.64 -16.45
CA ALA A 3 -1.05 -0.33 -15.52
C ALA A 3 -0.41 0.56 -14.46
N LYS A 4 -0.82 1.83 -14.38
CA LYS A 4 -0.48 2.68 -13.24
C LYS A 4 -1.12 1.97 -12.05
N ALA A 5 -0.32 1.22 -11.27
CA ALA A 5 -0.82 0.33 -10.21
C ALA A 5 -1.64 1.09 -9.15
N VAL A 6 -1.47 2.42 -9.10
CA VAL A 6 -2.28 3.35 -8.31
C VAL A 6 -2.70 4.51 -9.22
N ASP A 7 -3.99 4.68 -9.45
CA ASP A 7 -4.52 5.81 -10.22
C ASP A 7 -4.66 7.09 -9.37
N ASP A 8 -4.89 8.22 -10.04
CA ASP A 8 -4.96 9.53 -9.38
C ASP A 8 -6.19 9.66 -8.46
N ARG A 9 -7.26 8.90 -8.74
CA ARG A 9 -8.45 8.86 -7.87
C ARG A 9 -8.10 8.21 -6.53
N SER A 10 -7.38 7.10 -6.59
CA SER A 10 -6.93 6.34 -5.41
C SER A 10 -5.98 7.18 -4.56
N ILE A 11 -5.07 7.94 -5.18
CA ILE A 11 -4.20 8.90 -4.48
C ILE A 11 -5.05 9.97 -3.76
N ASN A 12 -6.02 10.56 -4.44
CA ASN A 12 -6.88 11.60 -3.86
C ASN A 12 -7.71 11.08 -2.68
N GLU A 13 -8.22 9.85 -2.76
CA GLU A 13 -8.96 9.23 -1.66
C GLU A 13 -8.07 8.99 -0.43
N LEU A 14 -6.84 8.51 -0.62
CA LEU A 14 -5.87 8.31 0.46
C LEU A 14 -5.49 9.63 1.14
N VAL A 15 -5.19 10.65 0.34
CA VAL A 15 -4.87 12.00 0.84
C VAL A 15 -6.06 12.60 1.61
N GLY A 16 -7.27 12.48 1.07
CA GLY A 16 -8.47 13.01 1.71
C GLY A 16 -8.76 12.37 3.06
N ARG A 17 -8.55 11.06 3.20
CA ARG A 17 -8.70 10.35 4.49
C ARG A 17 -7.63 10.79 5.48
N ALA A 18 -6.37 10.84 5.07
CA ALA A 18 -5.29 11.31 5.94
C ALA A 18 -5.56 12.73 6.46
N GLN A 19 -6.01 13.64 5.59
CA GLN A 19 -6.38 15.00 5.99
C GLN A 19 -7.58 15.03 6.96
N ALA A 20 -8.60 14.20 6.74
CA ALA A 20 -9.76 14.10 7.64
C ALA A 20 -9.37 13.58 9.03
N GLU A 21 -8.33 12.75 9.11
CA GLU A 21 -7.78 12.19 10.35
C GLU A 21 -6.68 13.07 10.98
N GLY A 22 -6.33 14.20 10.36
CA GLY A 22 -5.23 15.07 10.83
C GLY A 22 -3.85 14.46 10.65
N LEU A 23 -3.72 13.43 9.81
CA LEU A 23 -2.50 12.70 9.54
C LEU A 23 -1.62 13.48 8.56
N GLN A 24 -0.32 13.58 8.86
CA GLN A 24 0.64 14.16 7.93
C GLN A 24 0.83 13.24 6.71
N LEU A 25 1.00 13.82 5.53
CA LEU A 25 1.20 13.02 4.31
C LEU A 25 2.59 12.36 4.27
N THR A 26 3.57 13.00 4.90
CA THR A 26 4.99 12.60 4.93
C THR A 26 5.57 12.85 6.31
N GLY A 27 6.76 12.29 6.58
CA GLY A 27 7.41 12.38 7.89
C GLY A 27 7.12 11.16 8.76
N GLU A 28 7.67 11.15 9.98
CA GLU A 28 7.49 10.06 10.93
C GLU A 28 6.02 9.94 11.33
N GLY A 29 5.49 8.71 11.28
CA GLY A 29 4.08 8.41 11.49
C GLY A 29 3.15 8.88 10.36
N GLY A 30 3.66 9.47 9.28
CA GLY A 30 2.85 9.98 8.18
C GLY A 30 2.29 8.90 7.24
N LEU A 31 1.31 9.26 6.42
CA LEU A 31 0.62 8.37 5.48
C LEU A 31 1.58 7.57 4.59
N LEU A 32 2.57 8.24 3.99
CA LEU A 32 3.53 7.58 3.10
C LEU A 32 4.36 6.52 3.83
N GLN A 33 4.77 6.79 5.07
CA GLN A 33 5.52 5.82 5.86
C GLN A 33 4.66 4.59 6.15
N GLN A 34 3.45 4.79 6.66
CA GLN A 34 2.53 3.70 6.98
C GLN A 34 2.18 2.85 5.74
N LEU A 35 1.98 3.49 4.58
CA LEU A 35 1.75 2.78 3.32
C LEU A 35 2.97 1.97 2.89
N THR A 36 4.17 2.52 3.07
CA THR A 36 5.42 1.82 2.73
C THR A 36 5.61 0.60 3.63
N GLU A 37 5.41 0.74 4.93
CA GLU A 37 5.47 -0.36 5.90
C GLU A 37 4.48 -1.45 5.53
N ARG A 38 3.22 -1.10 5.32
CA ARG A 38 2.17 -2.06 4.99
C ARG A 38 2.38 -2.74 3.63
N LEU A 39 2.95 -2.03 2.65
CA LEU A 39 3.34 -2.63 1.37
C LEU A 39 4.48 -3.64 1.53
N LEU A 40 5.49 -3.33 2.36
CA LEU A 40 6.58 -4.25 2.65
C LEU A 40 6.07 -5.50 3.40
N GLU A 41 5.24 -5.32 4.42
CA GLU A 41 4.56 -6.42 5.12
C GLU A 41 3.74 -7.29 4.15
N SER A 42 2.94 -6.66 3.29
CA SER A 42 2.11 -7.37 2.30
C SER A 42 2.95 -8.13 1.26
N ALA A 43 4.11 -7.60 0.87
CA ALA A 43 5.02 -8.29 -0.04
C ALA A 43 5.64 -9.53 0.63
N LEU A 44 6.00 -9.42 1.91
CA LEU A 44 6.53 -10.53 2.70
C LEU A 44 5.46 -11.62 2.98
N GLU A 45 4.22 -11.22 3.27
CA GLU A 45 3.09 -12.16 3.40
C GLU A 45 2.69 -12.75 2.04
N GLY A 46 2.82 -11.97 0.97
CA GLY A 46 2.62 -12.37 -0.41
C GLY A 46 3.56 -13.50 -0.82
N GLU A 47 4.85 -13.43 -0.47
CA GLU A 47 5.82 -14.51 -0.70
C GLU A 47 5.41 -15.84 -0.03
N ILE A 48 4.79 -15.79 1.16
CA ILE A 48 4.28 -16.98 1.86
C ILE A 48 3.02 -17.54 1.17
N THR A 49 2.14 -16.67 0.67
CA THR A 49 0.89 -17.08 -0.01
C THR A 49 1.15 -17.57 -1.44
N ASP A 50 2.11 -16.99 -2.15
CA ASP A 50 2.51 -17.42 -3.51
C ASP A 50 3.19 -18.80 -3.48
N HIS A 51 3.96 -19.09 -2.41
CA HIS A 51 4.52 -20.42 -2.16
C HIS A 51 3.44 -21.51 -2.04
N THR A 52 2.26 -21.18 -1.51
CA THR A 52 1.13 -22.14 -1.41
C THR A 52 0.35 -22.35 -2.71
N ARG A 53 0.43 -21.42 -3.67
CA ARG A 53 -0.23 -21.55 -4.98
C ARG A 53 0.62 -22.31 -6.00
N LEU A 54 1.95 -22.23 -5.92
CA LEU A 54 2.87 -22.96 -6.82
C LEU A 54 2.93 -24.47 -6.58
N ARG A 55 2.36 -24.99 -5.49
CA ARG A 55 2.29 -26.45 -5.21
C ARG A 55 0.97 -27.11 -5.61
N GLN A 56 0.04 -26.35 -6.20
CA GLN A 56 -1.26 -26.85 -6.69
C GLN A 56 -1.44 -26.68 -8.22
N ALA A 57 -0.37 -26.35 -8.95
CA ALA A 57 -0.34 -26.31 -10.42
C ALA A 57 0.51 -27.45 -10.99
#